data_AF-A0AA92RBI0-F1
#
_entry.id   AF-A0AA92RBI0-F1
#
_cell.length_a   1.000
_cell.length_b   1.000
_cell.length_c   1.000
_cell.angle_alpha   90.00
_cell.angle_beta   90.00
_cell.angle_gamma   90.00
#
_symmetry.space_group_name_H-M   'P 1'
#
loop_
_entity.id
_entity.type
_entity.pdbx_description
1 polymer ?
#
loop_
_entity_poly.entity_id
_entity_poly.type
_entity_poly.pdbx_seq_one_letter_code
_entity_poly.pdbx_strand_id
1 'polypeptide(L)'
;MPSRFRLALSSFFLTLSAATVCAASTPQLVRVPEAESERAPQASQVPALDRAVTDFAGLASGSYYWPEGLLAEQLIAGLASRRHRQQQALPDGKRLLSSYRLPNGGSERSALLVDDRSGEVLAAALAHRECGVKSSSTGCRDDQHAVLSIFLRPGVDRAQAQPLVEWSRTVPKEDLDSGKEEKFEKTEYTTMDAAHTNARPVARPKGFSQSVPLYPRAVLHYTGQDALSDAKARRVLRLQTVDTVAQVLDFYKKLSPPLEGMQSEADERSGYVLGSLKGTAFSVNAKVPRDMPAITNIEIEIAE
;
A
#
# COMPACT_ATOMS: atom_id res chain seq x y z
N MET A 1 -78.38 -3.46 66.45
CA MET A 1 -78.12 -2.23 65.67
C MET A 1 -76.73 -1.72 66.04
N PRO A 2 -75.71 -1.83 65.18
CA PRO A 2 -74.52 -1.01 65.27
C PRO A 2 -74.57 0.13 64.23
N SER A 3 -74.24 1.32 64.71
CA SER A 3 -74.20 2.57 63.98
C SER A 3 -73.00 2.63 63.02
N ARG A 4 -73.24 3.28 61.88
CA ARG A 4 -72.33 3.56 60.76
C ARG A 4 -71.37 4.71 61.14
N PHE A 5 -70.15 4.76 60.58
CA PHE A 5 -69.75 5.83 59.64
C PHE A 5 -68.27 5.80 59.16
N ARG A 6 -68.17 6.00 57.82
CA ARG A 6 -67.18 6.70 56.96
C ARG A 6 -65.87 6.04 56.50
N LEU A 7 -65.87 5.86 55.17
CA LEU A 7 -64.78 5.88 54.19
C LEU A 7 -63.73 6.99 54.41
N ALA A 8 -62.50 6.71 53.97
CA ALA A 8 -61.75 7.60 53.07
C ALA A 8 -60.79 6.78 52.18
N LEU A 9 -61.03 6.79 50.87
CA LEU A 9 -60.04 6.52 49.83
C LEU A 9 -58.99 7.63 49.84
N SER A 10 -57.74 7.31 49.59
CA SER A 10 -56.74 8.30 49.12
C SER A 10 -55.85 7.66 48.08
N SER A 11 -55.91 8.26 46.91
CA SER A 11 -55.25 7.90 45.66
C SER A 11 -53.78 8.33 45.62
N PHE A 12 -53.02 7.62 44.77
CA PHE A 12 -51.92 8.10 43.90
C PHE A 12 -50.86 9.03 44.50
N PHE A 13 -49.59 8.60 44.44
CA PHE A 13 -48.58 9.23 43.57
C PHE A 13 -47.42 8.25 43.34
N LEU A 14 -47.26 7.81 42.09
CA LEU A 14 -46.03 7.19 41.59
C LEU A 14 -44.91 8.24 41.64
N THR A 15 -43.83 7.95 42.34
CA THR A 15 -42.56 8.67 42.19
C THR A 15 -41.66 7.86 41.27
N LEU A 16 -41.54 8.36 40.03
CA LEU A 16 -40.62 7.87 39.01
C LEU A 16 -39.25 8.53 39.28
N SER A 17 -38.32 7.82 39.92
CA SER A 17 -36.93 8.28 40.01
C SER A 17 -36.16 7.81 38.78
N ALA A 18 -35.97 8.73 37.84
CA ALA A 18 -35.03 8.59 36.74
C ALA A 18 -33.60 8.65 37.30
N ALA A 19 -32.91 7.51 37.37
CA ALA A 19 -31.47 7.47 37.52
C ALA A 19 -30.84 7.57 36.14
N THR A 20 -30.23 8.73 35.87
CA THR A 20 -29.43 9.03 34.69
C THR A 20 -28.22 8.10 34.65
N VAL A 21 -28.26 7.07 33.80
CA VAL A 21 -27.08 6.27 33.47
C VAL A 21 -26.35 7.01 32.35
N CYS A 22 -25.15 7.52 32.65
CA CYS A 22 -24.21 8.00 31.66
C CYS A 22 -23.95 6.88 30.65
N ALA A 23 -24.43 7.04 29.42
CA ALA A 23 -24.04 6.19 28.30
C ALA A 23 -22.61 6.54 27.92
N ALA A 24 -21.64 5.80 28.49
CA ALA A 24 -20.29 5.77 27.97
C ALA A 24 -20.30 5.08 26.61
N SER A 25 -19.99 5.81 25.55
CA SER A 25 -19.84 5.30 24.19
C SER A 25 -18.68 4.30 24.13
N THR A 26 -18.99 3.01 24.28
CA THR A 26 -18.06 1.92 23.96
C THR A 26 -17.84 1.86 22.45
N PRO A 27 -16.59 1.78 21.95
CA PRO A 27 -16.35 1.51 20.54
C PRO A 27 -16.92 0.13 20.20
N GLN A 28 -17.99 0.09 19.40
CA GLN A 28 -18.46 -1.16 18.81
C GLN A 28 -17.42 -1.64 17.80
N LEU A 29 -16.64 -2.65 18.19
CA LEU A 29 -15.90 -3.50 17.26
C LEU A 29 -16.93 -4.26 16.40
N VAL A 30 -17.23 -3.73 15.22
CA VAL A 30 -18.04 -4.44 14.22
C VAL A 30 -17.21 -5.61 13.69
N ARG A 31 -17.61 -6.82 14.08
CA ARG A 31 -17.09 -8.08 13.53
C ARG A 31 -17.52 -8.16 12.06
N VAL A 32 -16.55 -8.10 11.14
CA VAL A 32 -16.78 -8.34 9.72
C VAL A 32 -17.29 -9.78 9.54
N PRO A 33 -18.39 -10.03 8.81
CA PRO A 33 -18.79 -11.39 8.47
C PRO A 33 -17.69 -12.04 7.62
N GLU A 34 -17.10 -13.11 8.14
CA GLU A 34 -16.33 -14.08 7.37
C GLU A 34 -17.25 -14.69 6.31
N ALA A 35 -17.00 -14.38 5.04
CA ALA A 35 -17.45 -15.22 3.95
C ALA A 35 -16.25 -16.10 3.53
N GLU A 36 -15.99 -17.13 4.32
CA GLU A 36 -15.28 -18.32 3.84
C GLU A 36 -16.33 -19.40 3.55
N SER A 37 -16.49 -19.79 2.28
CA SER A 37 -16.50 -21.20 1.86
C SER A 37 -16.98 -21.30 0.41
N GLU A 38 -16.04 -21.42 -0.53
CA GLU A 38 -15.89 -22.60 -1.39
C GLU A 38 -14.71 -22.37 -2.35
N ARG A 39 -13.74 -23.28 -2.29
CA ARG A 39 -12.53 -23.30 -3.12
C ARG A 39 -12.91 -23.67 -4.55
N ALA A 40 -13.40 -22.70 -5.32
CA ALA A 40 -13.13 -22.65 -6.75
C ALA A 40 -11.64 -22.27 -6.92
N PRO A 41 -10.95 -22.70 -8.00
CA PRO A 41 -9.63 -22.15 -8.30
C PRO A 41 -9.82 -20.65 -8.52
N GLN A 42 -9.56 -19.84 -7.50
CA GLN A 42 -9.61 -18.40 -7.61
C GLN A 42 -8.50 -18.04 -8.58
N ALA A 43 -8.88 -17.73 -9.82
CA ALA A 43 -8.13 -16.82 -10.67
C ALA A 43 -7.62 -15.71 -9.75
N SER A 44 -6.32 -15.45 -9.79
CA SER A 44 -5.60 -14.68 -8.77
C SER A 44 -6.07 -13.22 -8.77
N GLN A 45 -7.22 -12.94 -8.16
CA GLN A 45 -7.80 -11.60 -8.13
C GLN A 45 -6.94 -10.72 -7.22
N VAL A 46 -6.36 -9.67 -7.81
CA VAL A 46 -5.72 -8.60 -7.05
C VAL A 46 -6.74 -8.04 -6.05
N PRO A 47 -6.44 -8.02 -4.74
CA PRO A 47 -7.33 -7.46 -3.74
C PRO A 47 -7.74 -6.03 -4.12
N ALA A 48 -9.01 -5.69 -3.90
CA ALA A 48 -9.55 -4.37 -4.28
C ALA A 48 -8.77 -3.20 -3.65
N LEU A 49 -8.27 -3.40 -2.42
CA LEU A 49 -7.45 -2.40 -1.73
C LEU A 49 -6.10 -2.20 -2.43
N ASP A 50 -5.41 -3.28 -2.79
CA ASP A 50 -4.12 -3.21 -3.47
C ASP A 50 -4.27 -2.50 -4.82
N ARG A 51 -5.37 -2.76 -5.55
CA ARG A 51 -5.71 -2.05 -6.78
C ARG A 51 -5.93 -0.56 -6.54
N ALA A 52 -6.71 -0.19 -5.53
CA ALA A 52 -6.94 1.22 -5.18
C ALA A 52 -5.63 1.94 -4.80
N VAL A 53 -4.71 1.23 -4.13
CA VAL A 53 -3.37 1.73 -3.81
C VAL A 53 -2.53 1.92 -5.07
N THR A 54 -2.51 0.98 -6.00
CA THR A 54 -1.78 1.14 -7.26
C THR A 54 -2.36 2.23 -8.15
N ASP A 55 -3.69 2.38 -8.19
CA ASP A 55 -4.37 3.44 -8.93
C ASP A 55 -4.06 4.83 -8.36
N PHE A 56 -3.89 4.92 -7.04
CA PHE A 56 -3.48 6.14 -6.35
C PHE A 56 -1.99 6.47 -6.53
N ALA A 57 -1.12 5.48 -6.35
CA ALA A 57 0.33 5.69 -6.33
C ALA A 57 0.96 5.74 -7.73
N GLY A 58 0.37 5.03 -8.71
CA GLY A 58 0.92 4.89 -10.05
C GLY A 58 2.38 4.40 -10.02
N LEU A 59 3.25 5.10 -10.76
CA LEU A 59 4.69 4.85 -10.80
C LEU A 59 5.49 5.74 -9.85
N ALA A 60 4.84 6.39 -8.87
CA ALA A 60 5.58 7.14 -7.86
C ALA A 60 6.53 6.21 -7.10
N SER A 61 7.74 6.69 -6.86
CA SER A 61 8.80 5.95 -6.18
C SER A 61 9.49 6.81 -5.13
N GLY A 62 10.13 6.16 -4.17
CA GLY A 62 10.84 6.82 -3.09
C GLY A 62 11.50 5.85 -2.14
N SER A 63 12.31 6.39 -1.23
CA SER A 63 13.07 5.61 -0.25
C SER A 63 12.44 5.73 1.15
N TYR A 64 11.35 4.98 1.41
CA TYR A 64 10.65 5.05 2.69
C TYR A 64 11.05 3.89 3.59
N TYR A 65 10.67 2.67 3.22
CA TYR A 65 11.03 1.41 3.91
C TYR A 65 12.26 0.73 3.32
N TRP A 66 12.52 0.95 2.03
CA TRP A 66 13.72 0.49 1.34
C TRP A 66 14.10 1.49 0.24
N PRO A 67 15.34 1.47 -0.27
CA PRO A 67 15.80 2.44 -1.24
C PRO A 67 15.04 2.36 -2.57
N GLU A 68 14.61 3.50 -3.08
CA GLU A 68 14.13 3.72 -4.46
C GLU A 68 13.02 2.76 -5.00
N GLY A 69 12.19 2.20 -4.12
CA GLY A 69 11.08 1.31 -4.50
C GLY A 69 9.80 2.03 -4.95
N LEU A 70 8.85 1.28 -5.51
CA LEU A 70 7.50 1.80 -5.81
C LEU A 70 6.79 2.22 -4.51
N LEU A 71 6.11 3.35 -4.53
CA LEU A 71 5.31 3.81 -3.39
C LEU A 71 4.14 2.85 -3.12
N ALA A 72 3.49 2.34 -4.17
CA ALA A 72 2.41 1.37 -4.04
C ALA A 72 2.85 0.12 -3.26
N GLU A 73 4.04 -0.39 -3.60
CA GLU A 73 4.64 -1.56 -2.96
C GLU A 73 4.90 -1.30 -1.47
N GLN A 74 5.48 -0.14 -1.15
CA GLN A 74 5.76 0.26 0.21
C GLN A 74 4.47 0.45 1.02
N LEU A 75 3.43 1.08 0.44
CA LEU A 75 2.12 1.22 1.08
C LEU A 75 1.49 -0.15 1.38
N ILE A 76 1.44 -1.05 0.41
CA ILE A 76 0.89 -2.41 0.58
C ILE A 76 1.67 -3.17 1.65
N ALA A 77 3.01 -3.10 1.62
CA ALA A 77 3.85 -3.76 2.62
C ALA A 77 3.58 -3.23 4.03
N GLY A 78 3.45 -1.91 4.20
CA GLY A 78 3.11 -1.32 5.50
C GLY A 78 1.67 -1.57 5.96
N LEU A 79 0.82 -2.16 5.10
CA LEU A 79 -0.53 -2.62 5.45
C LEU A 79 -0.59 -4.14 5.73
N ALA A 80 0.52 -4.87 5.58
CA ALA A 80 0.52 -6.32 5.47
C ALA A 80 0.22 -7.08 6.78
N SER A 81 0.44 -6.49 7.95
CA SER A 81 0.18 -7.18 9.22
C SER A 81 -1.31 -7.44 9.42
N ARG A 82 -1.72 -8.71 9.39
CA ARG A 82 -3.12 -9.06 9.64
C ARG A 82 -3.57 -8.71 11.05
N ARG A 83 -2.65 -8.86 12.03
CA ARG A 83 -2.89 -8.65 13.47
C ARG A 83 -3.11 -7.18 13.82
N HIS A 84 -2.46 -6.28 13.09
CA HIS A 84 -2.48 -4.85 13.39
C HIS A 84 -3.38 -4.05 12.44
N ARG A 85 -4.17 -4.74 11.60
CA ARG A 85 -5.13 -4.08 10.73
C ARG A 85 -6.20 -3.38 11.56
N GLN A 86 -6.34 -2.09 11.34
CA GLN A 86 -7.35 -1.25 11.96
C GLN A 86 -8.17 -0.55 10.88
N GLN A 87 -9.46 -0.37 11.18
CA GLN A 87 -10.38 0.38 10.37
C GLN A 87 -11.16 1.34 11.27
N GLN A 88 -11.16 2.61 10.92
CA GLN A 88 -11.91 3.65 11.60
C GLN A 88 -12.82 4.35 10.60
N ALA A 89 -14.12 4.37 10.86
CA ALA A 89 -15.06 5.22 10.14
C ALA A 89 -14.83 6.68 10.53
N LEU A 90 -14.81 7.56 9.55
CA LEU A 90 -14.66 9.00 9.69
C LEU A 90 -15.91 9.71 9.15
N PRO A 91 -16.12 10.98 9.52
CA PRO A 91 -17.17 11.80 8.93
C PRO A 91 -17.08 11.87 7.40
N ASP A 92 -18.18 12.31 6.78
CA ASP A 92 -18.29 12.53 5.32
C ASP A 92 -18.11 11.28 4.45
N GLY A 93 -18.41 10.10 5.00
CA GLY A 93 -18.30 8.84 4.26
C GLY A 93 -16.85 8.50 3.93
N LYS A 94 -15.93 8.81 4.84
CA LYS A 94 -14.52 8.47 4.72
C LYS A 94 -14.16 7.37 5.71
N ARG A 95 -13.10 6.67 5.41
CA ARG A 95 -12.55 5.61 6.25
C ARG A 95 -11.04 5.72 6.31
N LEU A 96 -10.51 5.52 7.51
CA LEU A 96 -9.08 5.31 7.73
C LEU A 96 -8.80 3.82 7.84
N LEU A 97 -7.97 3.30 6.95
CA LEU A 97 -7.40 1.94 7.03
C LEU A 97 -5.94 2.06 7.45
N SER A 98 -5.49 1.22 8.37
CA SER A 98 -4.06 1.21 8.73
C SER A 98 -3.60 -0.17 9.17
N SER A 99 -2.29 -0.39 9.09
CA SER A 99 -1.63 -1.54 9.70
C SER A 99 -0.12 -1.29 9.78
N TYR A 100 0.63 -2.34 10.13
CA TYR A 100 2.08 -2.37 10.27
C TYR A 100 2.73 -3.19 9.16
N ARG A 101 4.01 -2.87 8.89
CA ARG A 101 4.90 -3.72 8.10
C ARG A 101 5.28 -4.95 8.93
N LEU A 102 5.20 -6.14 8.33
CA LEU A 102 5.47 -7.41 9.03
C LEU A 102 6.84 -7.50 9.74
N PRO A 103 7.98 -7.07 9.14
CA PRO A 103 9.28 -7.28 9.76
C PRO A 103 9.66 -6.24 10.83
N ASN A 104 8.98 -5.09 10.89
CA ASN A 104 9.47 -3.91 11.64
C ASN A 104 8.42 -3.31 12.60
N GLY A 105 7.37 -4.06 12.94
CA GLY A 105 6.40 -3.66 13.96
C GLY A 105 5.73 -2.31 13.68
N GLY A 106 5.39 -1.59 14.74
CA GLY A 106 4.77 -0.26 14.68
C GLY A 106 5.70 0.83 14.13
N SER A 107 7.02 0.60 14.14
CA SER A 107 8.05 1.55 13.66
C SER A 107 7.97 1.80 12.15
N GLU A 108 7.38 0.88 11.38
CA GLU A 108 7.10 1.04 9.97
C GLU A 108 5.66 0.64 9.67
N ARG A 109 4.85 1.64 9.34
CA ARG A 109 3.39 1.45 9.22
C ARG A 109 2.78 2.38 8.18
N SER A 110 1.68 1.91 7.60
CA SER A 110 0.94 2.62 6.57
C SER A 110 -0.48 2.92 7.03
N ALA A 111 -1.01 4.03 6.53
CA ALA A 111 -2.45 4.31 6.59
C ALA A 111 -2.97 4.88 5.28
N LEU A 112 -4.24 4.62 5.00
CA LEU A 112 -4.97 5.09 3.83
C LEU A 112 -6.24 5.78 4.29
N LEU A 113 -6.46 6.99 3.79
CA LEU A 113 -7.75 7.67 3.85
C LEU A 113 -8.52 7.35 2.56
N VAL A 114 -9.66 6.66 2.69
CA VAL A 114 -10.46 6.13 1.59
C VAL A 114 -11.83 6.79 1.59
N ASP A 115 -12.36 7.15 0.42
CA ASP A 115 -13.79 7.50 0.26
C ASP A 115 -14.60 6.19 0.22
N ASP A 116 -15.55 6.01 1.14
CA ASP A 116 -16.32 4.76 1.24
C ASP A 116 -17.32 4.58 0.09
N ARG A 117 -17.67 5.63 -0.65
CA ARG A 117 -18.60 5.55 -1.77
C ARG A 117 -17.90 5.08 -3.03
N SER A 118 -16.72 5.63 -3.33
CA SER A 118 -15.95 5.26 -4.53
C SER A 118 -14.94 4.14 -4.28
N GLY A 119 -14.51 3.93 -3.04
CA GLY A 119 -13.39 3.04 -2.70
C GLY A 119 -12.02 3.62 -3.07
N GLU A 120 -11.96 4.89 -3.49
CA GLU A 120 -10.72 5.53 -3.89
C GLU A 120 -9.89 5.97 -2.69
N VAL A 121 -8.58 5.78 -2.77
CA VAL A 121 -7.63 6.38 -1.83
C VAL A 121 -7.55 7.88 -2.10
N LEU A 122 -7.96 8.69 -1.12
CA LEU A 122 -7.89 10.16 -1.14
C LEU A 122 -6.52 10.66 -0.68
N ALA A 123 -5.96 9.99 0.32
CA ALA A 123 -4.62 10.26 0.84
C ALA A 123 -4.03 8.99 1.44
N ALA A 124 -2.71 8.92 1.51
CA ALA A 124 -1.99 7.83 2.13
C ALA A 124 -0.88 8.37 3.03
N ALA A 125 -0.48 7.61 4.03
CA ALA A 125 0.64 7.97 4.89
C ALA A 125 1.57 6.77 5.12
N LEU A 126 2.86 7.08 5.20
CA LEU A 126 3.90 6.18 5.67
C LEU A 126 4.53 6.83 6.91
N ALA A 127 4.50 6.13 8.04
CA ALA A 127 5.43 6.40 9.13
C ALA A 127 6.63 5.47 8.93
N HIS A 128 7.81 6.04 8.80
CA HIS A 128 9.01 5.32 8.41
C HIS A 128 10.27 5.98 8.97
N ARG A 129 11.40 5.30 8.80
CA ARG A 129 12.69 5.68 9.37
C ARG A 129 13.72 6.03 8.29
N GLU A 130 13.28 6.47 7.11
CA GLU A 130 14.13 6.77 5.95
C GLU A 130 15.27 5.75 5.72
N CYS A 131 14.96 4.62 5.08
CA CYS A 131 15.97 3.62 4.71
C CYS A 131 16.59 3.97 3.34
N GLY A 132 17.76 4.64 3.29
CA GLY A 132 18.42 4.93 2.00
C GLY A 132 19.63 5.88 2.04
N VAL A 133 20.34 5.96 0.91
CA VAL A 133 21.71 6.49 0.63
C VAL A 133 22.06 7.90 1.19
N LYS A 134 21.08 8.64 1.71
CA LYS A 134 21.27 9.96 2.34
C LYS A 134 21.00 9.97 3.85
N SER A 135 20.67 8.83 4.47
CA SER A 135 20.66 8.74 5.92
C SER A 135 22.11 8.80 6.43
N SER A 136 22.32 9.51 7.54
CA SER A 136 23.65 9.65 8.17
C SER A 136 24.20 8.34 8.76
N SER A 137 23.51 7.22 8.54
CA SER A 137 23.82 5.91 9.10
C SER A 137 23.81 4.86 8.01
N THR A 138 24.56 3.77 8.18
CA THR A 138 24.60 2.63 7.25
C THR A 138 23.32 1.76 7.32
N GLY A 139 22.20 2.33 7.76
CA GLY A 139 20.92 1.69 8.02
C GLY A 139 19.75 2.68 8.01
N CYS A 140 18.56 2.22 8.36
CA CYS A 140 17.41 3.09 8.62
C CYS A 140 17.65 3.90 9.90
N ARG A 141 17.05 5.09 10.00
CA ARG A 141 16.96 5.85 11.26
C ARG A 141 16.26 5.01 12.35
N ASP A 142 16.23 5.52 13.58
CA ASP A 142 15.42 4.93 14.65
C ASP A 142 14.02 5.60 14.72
N ASP A 143 13.16 5.07 15.58
CA ASP A 143 11.80 5.57 15.85
C ASP A 143 11.76 6.88 16.68
N GLN A 144 12.92 7.38 17.11
CA GLN A 144 13.06 8.69 17.76
C GLN A 144 13.35 9.80 16.74
N HIS A 145 13.60 9.43 15.49
CA HIS A 145 13.85 10.33 14.35
C HIS A 145 12.94 9.93 13.16
N ALA A 146 11.71 9.53 13.47
CA ALA A 146 10.75 9.04 12.48
C ALA A 146 10.33 10.17 11.52
N VAL A 147 9.91 9.77 10.32
CA VAL A 147 9.37 10.66 9.30
C VAL A 147 7.95 10.20 8.98
N LEU A 148 7.03 11.17 8.92
CA LEU A 148 5.68 10.94 8.43
C LEU A 148 5.57 11.53 7.02
N SER A 149 5.53 10.69 5.99
CA SER A 149 5.27 11.13 4.61
C SER A 149 3.79 10.93 4.28
N ILE A 150 3.10 12.01 3.94
CA ILE A 150 1.70 12.04 3.56
C ILE A 150 1.58 12.34 2.06
N PHE A 151 0.84 11.50 1.36
CA PHE A 151 0.58 11.58 -0.07
C PHE A 151 -0.87 11.97 -0.27
N LEU A 152 -1.13 12.94 -1.14
CA LEU A 152 -2.46 13.48 -1.40
C LEU A 152 -2.86 13.23 -2.85
N ARG A 153 -4.08 12.75 -3.09
CA ARG A 153 -4.63 12.74 -4.44
C ARG A 153 -4.72 14.19 -4.95
N PRO A 154 -4.45 14.47 -6.23
CA PRO A 154 -4.59 15.81 -6.78
C PRO A 154 -5.96 16.42 -6.46
N GLY A 155 -5.96 17.65 -5.94
CA GLY A 155 -7.18 18.35 -5.51
C GLY A 155 -7.62 18.08 -4.07
N VAL A 156 -6.99 17.15 -3.34
CA VAL A 156 -7.24 16.93 -1.90
C VAL A 156 -6.39 17.91 -1.07
N ASP A 157 -7.04 18.64 -0.18
CA ASP A 157 -6.38 19.59 0.72
C ASP A 157 -5.64 18.87 1.86
N ARG A 158 -4.51 19.42 2.31
CA ARG A 158 -3.74 18.92 3.47
C ARG A 158 -4.60 18.77 4.73
N ALA A 159 -5.54 19.69 4.97
CA ALA A 159 -6.45 19.64 6.11
C ALA A 159 -7.32 18.37 6.10
N GLN A 160 -7.65 17.83 4.92
CA GLN A 160 -8.41 16.58 4.81
C GLN A 160 -7.58 15.36 5.21
N ALA A 161 -6.25 15.46 5.20
CA ALA A 161 -5.34 14.40 5.64
C ALA A 161 -5.02 14.45 7.14
N GLN A 162 -5.63 15.37 7.91
CA GLN A 162 -5.44 15.48 9.36
C GLN A 162 -5.65 14.15 10.12
N PRO A 163 -6.63 13.28 9.77
CA PRO A 163 -6.77 11.97 10.42
C PRO A 163 -5.53 11.08 10.29
N LEU A 164 -4.72 11.22 9.23
CA LEU A 164 -3.47 10.49 9.07
C LEU A 164 -2.39 11.01 10.04
N VAL A 165 -2.36 12.31 10.31
CA VAL A 165 -1.45 12.90 11.31
C VAL A 165 -1.83 12.41 12.71
N GLU A 166 -3.12 12.40 13.03
CA GLU A 166 -3.62 11.92 14.33
C GLU A 166 -3.31 10.44 14.52
N TRP A 167 -3.63 9.62 13.52
CA TRP A 167 -3.29 8.20 13.50
C TRP A 167 -1.80 7.93 13.74
N SER A 168 -0.92 8.74 13.15
CA SER A 168 0.52 8.53 13.31
C SER A 168 0.95 8.57 14.78
N ARG A 169 0.22 9.27 15.66
CA ARG A 169 0.58 9.44 17.07
C ARG A 169 -0.03 8.39 18.00
N THR A 170 -0.79 7.42 17.49
CA THR A 170 -1.51 6.43 18.32
C THR A 170 -0.81 5.08 18.44
N VAL A 171 0.42 4.95 17.93
CA VAL A 171 1.19 3.71 18.02
C VAL A 171 1.60 3.45 19.48
N PRO A 172 1.29 2.27 20.05
CA PRO A 172 1.77 1.90 21.38
C PRO A 172 3.29 1.82 21.41
N LYS A 173 3.91 2.29 22.50
CA LYS A 173 5.38 2.24 22.64
C LYS A 173 5.92 0.81 22.65
N GLU A 174 5.10 -0.16 23.04
CA GLU A 174 5.44 -1.58 23.06
C GLU A 174 5.56 -2.18 21.65
N ASP A 175 4.97 -1.53 20.65
CA ASP A 175 5.06 -1.91 19.25
C ASP A 175 6.21 -1.19 18.53
N LEU A 176 6.97 -0.34 19.24
CA LEU A 176 8.10 0.43 18.73
C LEU A 176 9.44 -0.16 19.19
N ASP A 177 10.45 -0.05 18.33
CA ASP A 177 11.76 -0.68 18.53
C ASP A 177 12.48 -0.14 19.79
N SER A 178 12.27 1.13 20.13
CA SER A 178 12.88 1.77 21.30
C SER A 178 12.16 1.49 22.63
N GLY A 179 10.92 0.99 22.60
CA GLY A 179 10.06 0.89 23.77
C GLY A 179 9.63 2.26 24.35
N LYS A 180 9.84 3.36 23.61
CA LYS A 180 9.49 4.73 24.01
C LYS A 180 8.40 5.28 23.09
N GLU A 181 7.79 6.39 23.50
CA GLU A 181 6.89 7.13 22.61
C GLU A 181 7.65 7.58 21.35
N GLU A 182 7.02 7.42 20.20
CA GLU A 182 7.59 7.79 18.91
C GLU A 182 7.77 9.31 18.80
N LYS A 183 8.80 9.74 18.08
CA LYS A 183 9.01 11.15 17.75
C LYS A 183 9.20 11.32 16.26
N PHE A 184 8.36 12.17 15.68
CA PHE A 184 8.50 12.60 14.31
C PHE A 184 9.43 13.80 14.22
N GLU A 185 10.54 13.64 13.51
CA GLU A 185 11.45 14.74 13.18
C GLU A 185 10.80 15.71 12.18
N LYS A 186 10.02 15.15 11.23
CA LYS A 186 9.30 15.93 10.22
C LYS A 186 8.05 15.21 9.72
N THR A 187 7.13 16.01 9.20
CA THR A 187 5.98 15.56 8.42
C THR A 187 6.03 16.21 7.06
N GLU A 188 5.95 15.40 6.01
CA GLU A 188 6.06 15.81 4.62
C GLU A 188 4.72 15.60 3.90
N TYR A 189 4.43 16.47 2.94
CA TYR A 189 3.22 16.38 2.12
C TYR A 189 3.59 16.42 0.64
N THR A 190 3.15 15.41 -0.10
CA THR A 190 3.40 15.26 -1.54
C THR A 190 2.08 15.08 -2.27
N THR A 191 1.82 15.91 -3.28
CA THR A 191 0.69 15.69 -4.20
C THR A 191 1.05 14.58 -5.18
N MET A 192 0.13 13.65 -5.42
CA MET A 192 0.32 12.51 -6.31
C MET A 192 0.12 12.89 -7.77
N ASP A 193 1.05 13.67 -8.30
CA ASP A 193 1.12 14.06 -9.70
C ASP A 193 2.57 13.98 -10.24
N ALA A 194 2.73 14.16 -11.55
CA ALA A 194 4.05 14.05 -12.19
C ALA A 194 5.03 15.18 -11.81
N ALA A 195 4.56 16.31 -11.30
CA ALA A 195 5.41 17.44 -10.92
C ALA A 195 6.01 17.25 -9.52
N HIS A 196 5.33 16.52 -8.65
CA HIS A 196 5.71 16.36 -7.24
C HIS A 196 6.19 14.96 -6.88
N THR A 197 6.03 13.97 -7.77
CA THR A 197 6.50 12.60 -7.55
C THR A 197 7.77 12.30 -8.36
N ASN A 198 8.51 11.26 -7.94
CA ASN A 198 9.64 10.74 -8.69
C ASN A 198 9.24 9.76 -9.81
N ALA A 199 7.96 9.76 -10.22
CA ALA A 199 7.49 8.96 -11.35
C ALA A 199 8.21 9.44 -12.62
N ARG A 200 9.24 8.70 -13.03
CA ARG A 200 10.10 9.03 -14.18
C ARG A 200 10.31 7.80 -15.05
N PRO A 201 10.52 7.98 -16.37
CA PRO A 201 10.94 6.88 -17.23
C PRO A 201 12.19 6.20 -16.68
N VAL A 202 12.28 4.88 -16.89
CA VAL A 202 13.45 4.08 -16.50
C VAL A 202 14.74 4.69 -17.05
N ALA A 203 15.66 5.06 -16.15
CA ALA A 203 17.01 5.43 -16.54
C ALA A 203 17.80 4.15 -16.89
N ARG A 204 18.20 4.01 -18.16
CA ARG A 204 18.96 2.84 -18.61
C ARG A 204 20.32 2.79 -17.90
N PRO A 205 20.68 1.68 -17.23
CA PRO A 205 22.00 1.56 -16.60
C PRO A 205 23.14 1.61 -17.61
N LYS A 206 24.28 2.13 -17.17
CA LYS A 206 25.50 2.19 -17.98
C LYS A 206 25.91 0.78 -18.39
N GLY A 207 26.08 0.56 -19.70
CA GLY A 207 26.53 -0.72 -20.27
C GLY A 207 25.40 -1.68 -20.68
N PHE A 208 24.14 -1.37 -20.37
CA PHE A 208 23.01 -2.15 -20.91
C PHE A 208 22.72 -1.71 -22.35
N SER A 209 22.55 -2.66 -23.29
CA SER A 209 22.45 -2.37 -24.73
C SER A 209 21.29 -1.41 -25.05
N GLN A 210 21.55 -0.39 -25.88
CA GLN A 210 20.51 0.55 -26.36
C GLN A 210 19.55 -0.10 -27.36
N SER A 211 19.94 -1.22 -27.97
CA SER A 211 19.08 -1.97 -28.90
C SER A 211 17.94 -2.69 -28.20
N VAL A 212 18.05 -2.92 -26.89
CA VAL A 212 17.03 -3.64 -26.11
C VAL A 212 15.96 -2.66 -25.61
N PRO A 213 14.69 -2.82 -26.01
CA PRO A 213 13.60 -1.95 -25.59
C PRO A 213 13.28 -2.14 -24.11
N LEU A 214 13.08 -1.03 -23.39
CA LEU A 214 12.65 -1.06 -21.98
C LEU A 214 11.15 -0.86 -21.92
N TYR A 215 10.50 -1.48 -20.93
CA TYR A 215 9.09 -1.23 -20.68
C TYR A 215 8.91 0.23 -20.23
N PRO A 216 8.11 1.05 -20.93
CA PRO A 216 8.10 2.50 -20.74
C PRO A 216 7.40 2.93 -19.45
N ARG A 217 6.48 2.10 -18.94
CA ARG A 217 5.71 2.35 -17.72
C ARG A 217 6.28 1.55 -16.56
N ALA A 218 7.57 1.69 -16.31
CA ALA A 218 8.26 0.97 -15.25
C ALA A 218 9.21 1.89 -14.48
N VAL A 219 9.64 1.41 -13.32
CA VAL A 219 10.80 1.94 -12.58
C VAL A 219 11.86 0.85 -12.46
N LEU A 220 13.10 1.23 -12.14
CA LEU A 220 14.13 0.24 -11.80
C LEU A 220 13.73 -0.51 -10.53
N HIS A 221 13.94 -1.83 -10.52
CA HIS A 221 13.60 -2.66 -9.38
C HIS A 221 14.61 -2.49 -8.24
N TYR A 222 14.22 -1.76 -7.21
CA TYR A 222 14.97 -1.58 -5.97
C TYR A 222 14.05 -1.90 -4.79
N THR A 223 13.83 -3.18 -4.53
CA THR A 223 12.75 -3.59 -3.62
C THR A 223 13.21 -4.47 -2.47
N GLY A 224 12.30 -4.64 -1.51
CA GLY A 224 12.38 -5.69 -0.51
C GLY A 224 11.90 -7.06 -1.01
N GLN A 225 11.50 -7.20 -2.28
CA GLN A 225 11.12 -8.48 -2.87
C GLN A 225 12.34 -9.21 -3.44
N ASP A 226 12.27 -10.53 -3.46
CA ASP A 226 13.29 -11.36 -4.10
C ASP A 226 13.37 -11.06 -5.60
N ALA A 227 14.61 -10.95 -6.09
CA ALA A 227 14.87 -10.81 -7.51
C ALA A 227 14.39 -12.04 -8.30
N LEU A 228 14.01 -11.84 -9.56
CA LEU A 228 13.57 -12.92 -10.44
C LEU A 228 14.71 -13.91 -10.78
N SER A 229 15.97 -13.46 -10.76
CA SER A 229 17.18 -14.27 -10.94
C SER A 229 18.37 -13.77 -10.10
N ASP A 230 19.53 -14.43 -10.18
CA ASP A 230 20.75 -14.06 -9.45
C ASP A 230 21.42 -12.78 -10.02
N ALA A 231 21.72 -11.81 -9.15
CA ALA A 231 22.07 -10.43 -9.51
C ALA A 231 23.47 -10.21 -10.17
N LYS A 232 24.23 -11.27 -10.45
CA LYS A 232 25.65 -11.14 -10.83
C LYS A 232 25.88 -10.85 -12.32
N ALA A 233 24.85 -10.85 -13.15
CA ALA A 233 24.98 -10.59 -14.57
C ALA A 233 24.76 -9.10 -14.90
N ARG A 234 25.77 -8.42 -15.45
CA ARG A 234 25.64 -7.08 -16.07
C ARG A 234 24.68 -7.03 -17.27
N ARG A 235 24.12 -8.18 -17.64
CA ARG A 235 23.23 -8.43 -18.77
C ARG A 235 21.76 -8.48 -18.36
N VAL A 236 21.45 -8.33 -17.07
CA VAL A 236 20.10 -8.39 -16.53
C VAL A 236 19.69 -7.01 -16.03
N LEU A 237 18.54 -6.53 -16.50
CA LEU A 237 17.89 -5.33 -16.03
C LEU A 237 16.55 -5.69 -15.40
N ARG A 238 16.33 -5.25 -14.16
CA ARG A 238 15.09 -5.51 -13.43
C ARG A 238 14.28 -4.24 -13.30
N LEU A 239 13.01 -4.34 -13.63
CA LEU A 239 12.04 -3.27 -13.57
C LEU A 239 10.82 -3.69 -12.77
N GLN A 240 10.03 -2.71 -12.37
CA GLN A 240 8.71 -2.92 -11.78
C GLN A 240 7.67 -2.00 -12.37
N THR A 241 6.45 -2.48 -12.41
CA THR A 241 5.28 -1.72 -12.84
C THR A 241 4.05 -2.11 -12.04
N VAL A 242 3.03 -1.26 -12.10
CA VAL A 242 1.66 -1.56 -11.65
C VAL A 242 0.79 -2.11 -12.79
N ASP A 243 1.32 -2.16 -14.01
CA ASP A 243 0.64 -2.78 -15.14
C ASP A 243 0.69 -4.33 -15.01
N THR A 244 -0.27 -5.02 -15.63
CA THR A 244 -0.37 -6.48 -15.61
C THR A 244 0.70 -7.17 -16.46
N VAL A 245 0.98 -8.45 -16.18
CA VAL A 245 1.84 -9.30 -17.02
C VAL A 245 1.40 -9.26 -18.49
N ALA A 246 0.10 -9.37 -18.76
CA ALA A 246 -0.42 -9.31 -20.12
C ALA A 246 -0.07 -8.00 -20.84
N GLN A 247 -0.25 -6.85 -20.18
CA GLN A 247 0.11 -5.53 -20.74
C GLN A 247 1.61 -5.42 -21.02
N VAL A 248 2.46 -5.94 -20.13
CA VAL A 248 3.91 -5.95 -20.32
C VAL A 248 4.28 -6.77 -21.55
N LEU A 249 3.81 -8.02 -21.65
CA LEU A 249 4.16 -8.91 -22.77
C LEU A 249 3.59 -8.39 -24.10
N ASP A 250 2.39 -7.81 -24.07
CA ASP A 250 1.76 -7.18 -25.24
C ASP A 250 2.59 -6.03 -25.82
N PHE A 251 3.24 -5.22 -24.96
CA PHE A 251 4.15 -4.18 -25.41
C PHE A 251 5.28 -4.76 -26.27
N TYR A 252 5.92 -5.84 -25.80
CA TYR A 252 7.04 -6.47 -26.51
C TYR A 252 6.59 -7.16 -27.80
N LYS A 253 5.42 -7.79 -27.81
CA LYS A 253 4.84 -8.43 -29.01
C LYS A 253 4.48 -7.43 -30.12
N LYS A 254 4.22 -6.16 -29.76
CA LYS A 254 3.79 -5.09 -30.68
C LYS A 254 4.93 -4.14 -31.09
N LEU A 255 6.18 -4.50 -30.80
CA LEU A 255 7.34 -3.69 -31.18
C LEU A 255 7.47 -3.54 -32.70
N SER A 256 8.04 -2.41 -33.11
CA SER A 256 8.33 -2.12 -34.52
C SER A 256 9.82 -1.74 -34.69
N PRO A 257 10.60 -2.46 -35.53
CA PRO A 257 10.20 -3.69 -36.21
C PRO A 257 9.88 -4.81 -35.19
N PRO A 258 9.06 -5.81 -35.57
CA PRO A 258 8.72 -6.93 -34.68
C PRO A 258 9.98 -7.73 -34.33
N LEU A 259 9.91 -8.44 -33.21
CA LEU A 259 11.00 -9.28 -32.73
C LEU A 259 11.23 -10.46 -33.69
N GLU A 260 12.47 -10.63 -34.12
CA GLU A 260 12.86 -11.76 -34.96
C GLU A 260 12.88 -13.05 -34.11
N GLY A 261 12.36 -14.14 -34.67
CA GLY A 261 12.31 -15.44 -34.00
C GLY A 261 11.47 -15.47 -32.72
N MET A 262 10.48 -14.56 -32.60
CA MET A 262 9.74 -14.34 -31.35
C MET A 262 9.12 -15.62 -30.79
N GLN A 263 9.37 -15.88 -29.52
CA GLN A 263 8.68 -16.89 -28.73
C GLN A 263 8.05 -16.23 -27.51
N SER A 264 6.89 -16.70 -27.09
CA SER A 264 6.25 -16.17 -25.88
C SER A 264 5.31 -17.17 -25.27
N GLU A 265 5.24 -17.18 -23.94
CA GLU A 265 4.24 -17.89 -23.16
C GLU A 265 3.73 -16.95 -22.06
N ALA A 266 2.49 -17.12 -21.64
CA ALA A 266 1.94 -16.36 -20.54
C ALA A 266 0.83 -17.15 -19.84
N ASP A 267 0.82 -17.05 -18.52
CA ASP A 267 -0.32 -17.32 -17.67
C ASP A 267 -0.75 -16.01 -16.95
N GLU A 268 -1.69 -16.12 -16.01
CA GLU A 268 -2.19 -14.94 -15.26
C GLU A 268 -1.13 -14.26 -14.40
N ARG A 269 -0.11 -15.01 -13.95
CA ARG A 269 0.86 -14.59 -12.92
C ARG A 269 2.27 -14.45 -13.44
N SER A 270 2.58 -14.97 -14.61
CA SER A 270 3.90 -14.96 -15.19
C SER A 270 3.87 -15.15 -16.69
N GLY A 271 4.94 -14.77 -17.36
CA GLY A 271 5.13 -15.08 -18.76
C GLY A 271 6.42 -14.49 -19.27
N TYR A 272 6.73 -14.80 -20.53
CA TYR A 272 7.96 -14.39 -21.15
C TYR A 272 7.80 -14.02 -22.62
N VAL A 273 8.74 -13.25 -23.13
CA VAL A 273 8.99 -13.01 -24.55
C VAL A 273 10.48 -13.19 -24.81
N LEU A 274 10.83 -13.99 -25.81
CA LEU A 274 12.18 -14.13 -26.34
C LEU A 274 12.21 -13.57 -27.76
N GLY A 275 13.30 -12.94 -28.15
CA GLY A 275 13.51 -12.56 -29.54
C GLY A 275 14.79 -11.75 -29.73
N SER A 276 15.00 -11.26 -30.95
CA SER A 276 16.11 -10.35 -31.25
C SER A 276 15.64 -9.07 -31.93
N LEU A 277 16.36 -7.98 -31.66
CA LEU A 277 16.16 -6.69 -32.31
C LEU A 277 17.53 -6.09 -32.65
N LYS A 278 17.72 -5.72 -33.93
CA LYS A 278 19.00 -5.17 -34.44
C LYS A 278 20.21 -6.04 -34.09
N GLY A 279 20.07 -7.37 -34.23
CA GLY A 279 21.12 -8.35 -33.93
C GLY A 279 21.42 -8.57 -32.45
N THR A 280 20.68 -7.94 -31.53
CA THR A 280 20.78 -8.21 -30.09
C THR A 280 19.65 -9.13 -29.66
N ALA A 281 19.97 -10.34 -29.21
CA ALA A 281 19.02 -11.27 -28.62
C ALA A 281 18.74 -10.90 -27.16
N PHE A 282 17.48 -10.98 -26.75
CA PHE A 282 17.08 -10.71 -25.37
C PHE A 282 15.86 -11.54 -24.96
N SER A 283 15.72 -11.73 -23.66
CA SER A 283 14.52 -12.27 -23.02
C SER A 283 13.87 -11.21 -22.13
N VAL A 284 12.55 -11.29 -22.01
CA VAL A 284 11.76 -10.55 -21.06
C VAL A 284 10.94 -11.54 -20.27
N ASN A 285 11.09 -11.54 -18.96
CA ASN A 285 10.27 -12.31 -18.04
C ASN A 285 9.44 -11.34 -17.20
N ALA A 286 8.13 -11.51 -17.17
CA ALA A 286 7.22 -10.75 -16.32
C ALA A 286 6.59 -11.69 -15.29
N LYS A 287 6.51 -11.27 -14.04
CA LYS A 287 5.96 -12.09 -12.94
C LYS A 287 5.31 -11.25 -11.86
N VAL A 288 4.19 -11.74 -11.38
CA VAL A 288 3.45 -11.23 -10.22
C VAL A 288 3.90 -11.97 -8.95
N PRO A 289 4.51 -11.28 -7.96
CA PRO A 289 4.86 -11.86 -6.67
C PRO A 289 3.67 -12.49 -5.94
N ARG A 290 3.90 -13.51 -5.12
CA ARG A 290 2.81 -14.21 -4.39
C ARG A 290 2.14 -13.33 -3.35
N ASP A 291 2.94 -12.51 -2.70
CA ASP A 291 2.61 -11.62 -1.60
C ASP A 291 2.21 -10.21 -2.05
N MET A 292 2.46 -9.83 -3.31
CA MET A 292 2.09 -8.54 -3.87
C MET A 292 1.47 -8.67 -5.26
N PRO A 293 0.21 -9.12 -5.36
CA PRO A 293 -0.42 -9.42 -6.64
C PRO A 293 -0.71 -8.20 -7.53
N ALA A 294 -0.64 -6.98 -6.97
CA ALA A 294 -0.84 -5.73 -7.70
C ALA A 294 0.42 -5.17 -8.38
N ILE A 295 1.58 -5.79 -8.15
CA ILE A 295 2.87 -5.36 -8.71
C ILE A 295 3.37 -6.42 -9.69
N THR A 296 3.88 -5.99 -10.83
CA THR A 296 4.53 -6.87 -11.80
C THR A 296 6.03 -6.56 -11.82
N ASN A 297 6.83 -7.58 -11.53
CA ASN A 297 8.28 -7.56 -11.72
C ASN A 297 8.60 -7.95 -13.15
N ILE A 298 9.52 -7.21 -13.77
CA ILE A 298 9.99 -7.46 -15.13
C ILE A 298 11.49 -7.68 -15.06
N GLU A 299 11.98 -8.72 -15.69
CA GLU A 299 13.39 -8.98 -15.89
C GLU A 299 13.70 -9.03 -17.37
N ILE A 300 14.67 -8.24 -17.80
CA ILE A 300 15.14 -8.16 -19.19
C ILE A 300 16.58 -8.64 -19.20
N GLU A 301 16.85 -9.74 -19.92
CA GLU A 301 18.19 -10.31 -20.04
C GLU A 301 18.68 -10.25 -21.48
N ILE A 302 19.97 -9.94 -21.67
CA ILE A 302 20.63 -9.94 -22.97
C ILE A 302 21.40 -11.24 -23.16
N ALA A 303 21.12 -11.96 -24.26
CA ALA A 303 21.91 -13.11 -24.68
C ALA A 303 23.06 -12.63 -25.59
N GLU A 304 24.30 -12.95 -25.20
CA GLU A 304 25.51 -12.79 -26.02
C GLU A 304 26.04 -14.18 -26.41
#